data_AF-A0ABC8U415-F1
#
_entry.id   AF-A0ABC8U415-F1
#
_cell.length_a   1.000
_cell.length_b   1.000
_cell.length_c   1.000
_cell.angle_alpha   90.00
_cell.angle_beta   90.00
_cell.angle_gamma   90.00
#
_symmetry.space_group_name_H-M   'P 1'
#
loop_
_entity.id
_entity.type
_entity.pdbx_description
1 polymer ?
#
loop_
_entity_poly.entity_id
_entity_poly.type
_entity_poly.pdbx_seq_one_letter_code
_entity_poly.pdbx_strand_id
1 'polypeptide(L)'
;MEVALEAKDAGEWVYRGEGAINLVLAYNGSSPDFIGKVLRIQKVSRNESHCEKCPLALNMHECLLWKETKNLVSAPTREIAEQLYVQHVMSPLLGSEHVDAGIRILVSREFLEAVEKNVHCQRPSWRVDAAMVNPLCDSALLISDHAFFPHGILKENICVSVEIKPKCGFLPLSEFIAEGNTIKRSTTRFKMYQTLKLQQGKVSEISTYDPLDIFSGSKDRVHKAVKDLFATPQNNFRVFLNGSLIFGGLGGGVDSTSCMVGKAFEDVLKCIIWAEDGMRTINFLELVAEAIFRSGLLDRLLKVQKLDVVDIEGAIHAYYDIISQPCMVCRELGEGKLSEKYTSLHSIPLNESLKIVRDFLIAATGKDLSMMYCFRPRKTGDLESPYGGVLLESTNQSFDCKVVGWLGVRFGVRCGVWWFEVVALMWQQLWCLRVPVEDEEEEEIDGFWASFIDLDMKPLMKMEYYYELDQQIVSCYSQKVKAQHKLENATSIAEVANFDQSNVMEDAPHSRDTAGNWE
;
A
#
# COMPACT_ATOMS: atom_id res chain seq x y z
N MET A 1 -3.20 -18.38 -31.59
CA MET A 1 -2.14 -17.45 -32.00
C MET A 1 -1.87 -16.59 -30.78
N GLU A 2 -0.66 -16.55 -30.26
CA GLU A 2 -0.35 -15.65 -29.14
C GLU A 2 -0.58 -14.21 -29.61
N VAL A 3 -1.37 -13.44 -28.84
CA VAL A 3 -1.65 -12.04 -29.18
C VAL A 3 -0.38 -11.24 -28.88
N ALA A 4 0.13 -10.53 -29.88
CA ALA A 4 1.31 -9.68 -29.76
C ALA A 4 0.93 -8.24 -30.11
N LEU A 5 1.32 -7.29 -29.26
CA LEU A 5 1.09 -5.85 -29.49
C LEU A 5 2.22 -5.26 -30.35
N GLU A 6 1.83 -4.65 -31.46
CA GLU A 6 2.69 -4.00 -32.44
C GLU A 6 2.59 -2.47 -32.34
N ALA A 7 3.51 -1.76 -33.00
CA ALA A 7 3.55 -0.29 -32.97
C ALA A 7 2.21 0.40 -33.29
N LYS A 8 1.38 -0.20 -34.16
CA LYS A 8 0.05 0.32 -34.52
C LYS A 8 -0.94 0.33 -33.35
N ASP A 9 -0.77 -0.59 -32.40
CA ASP A 9 -1.67 -0.75 -31.27
C ASP A 9 -1.37 0.27 -30.16
N ALA A 10 -0.20 0.91 -30.17
CA ALA A 10 0.23 1.87 -29.15
C ALA A 10 -0.70 3.09 -29.03
N GLY A 11 -1.45 3.44 -30.08
CA GLY A 11 -2.44 4.52 -30.05
C GLY A 11 -3.70 4.19 -29.26
N GLU A 12 -3.95 2.91 -28.95
CA GLU A 12 -5.11 2.44 -28.20
C GLU A 12 -4.88 2.41 -26.69
N TRP A 13 -3.67 2.75 -26.22
CA TRP A 13 -3.28 2.71 -24.82
C TRP A 13 -3.00 4.12 -24.30
N VAL A 14 -3.67 4.51 -23.22
CA VAL A 14 -3.58 5.86 -22.64
C VAL A 14 -2.94 5.79 -21.26
N TYR A 15 -2.11 6.78 -20.92
CA TYR A 15 -1.45 6.84 -19.61
C TYR A 15 -2.48 6.86 -18.47
N ARG A 16 -2.33 5.95 -17.51
CA ARG A 16 -3.15 5.91 -16.27
C ARG A 16 -2.35 6.34 -15.05
N GLY A 17 -1.08 5.95 -14.98
CA GLY A 17 -0.21 6.27 -13.86
C GLY A 17 1.09 5.49 -13.90
N GLU A 18 1.97 5.76 -12.94
CA GLU A 18 3.22 5.02 -12.80
C GLU A 18 3.71 4.98 -11.35
N GLY A 19 4.38 3.88 -11.01
CA GLY A 19 5.19 3.74 -9.81
C GLY A 19 6.66 4.06 -10.08
N ALA A 20 7.55 3.63 -9.20
CA ALA A 20 8.98 3.69 -9.49
C ALA A 20 9.38 2.69 -10.59
N ILE A 21 8.82 1.47 -10.52
CA ILE A 21 9.25 0.32 -11.34
C ILE A 21 8.38 0.15 -12.59
N ASN A 22 7.08 0.47 -12.51
CA ASN A 22 6.12 0.12 -13.56
C ASN A 22 5.34 1.33 -14.07
N LEU A 23 5.08 1.35 -15.37
CA LEU A 23 4.14 2.22 -16.08
C LEU A 23 2.81 1.47 -16.26
N VAL A 24 1.68 2.15 -16.08
CA VAL A 24 0.34 1.57 -16.26
C VAL A 24 -0.41 2.37 -17.31
N LEU A 25 -0.92 1.66 -18.33
CA LEU A 25 -1.72 2.21 -19.42
C LEU A 25 -3.12 1.60 -19.40
N ALA A 26 -4.16 2.41 -19.59
CA ALA A 26 -5.52 1.92 -19.77
C ALA A 26 -5.83 1.73 -21.25
N TYR A 27 -6.56 0.67 -21.57
CA TYR A 27 -7.05 0.44 -22.92
C TYR A 27 -8.21 1.39 -23.26
N ASN A 28 -8.11 2.05 -24.41
CA ASN A 28 -9.11 2.98 -24.95
C ASN A 28 -9.52 2.61 -26.40
N GLY A 29 -9.12 1.43 -26.89
CA GLY A 29 -9.57 0.92 -28.19
C GLY A 29 -10.92 0.20 -28.11
N SER A 30 -11.27 -0.52 -29.18
CA SER A 30 -12.55 -1.22 -29.31
C SER A 30 -12.44 -2.75 -29.29
N SER A 31 -11.23 -3.30 -29.14
CA SER A 31 -11.02 -4.76 -29.12
C SER A 31 -11.62 -5.38 -27.85
N PRO A 32 -12.56 -6.33 -27.97
CA PRO A 32 -13.19 -6.99 -26.82
C PRO A 32 -12.21 -7.65 -25.85
N ASP A 33 -11.06 -8.11 -26.35
CA ASP A 33 -10.04 -8.81 -25.54
C ASP A 33 -9.34 -7.88 -24.53
N PHE A 34 -9.36 -6.56 -24.79
CA PHE A 34 -8.65 -5.56 -24.00
C PHE A 34 -9.59 -4.55 -23.29
N ILE A 35 -10.89 -4.56 -23.60
CA ILE A 35 -11.86 -3.67 -22.94
C ILE A 35 -11.85 -3.89 -21.41
N GLY A 36 -11.69 -2.80 -20.66
CA GLY A 36 -11.62 -2.84 -19.20
C GLY A 36 -10.34 -3.47 -18.66
N LYS A 37 -9.25 -3.44 -19.45
CA LYS A 37 -7.91 -3.89 -19.04
C LYS A 37 -6.92 -2.73 -18.98
N VAL A 38 -5.90 -2.94 -18.17
CA VAL A 38 -4.70 -2.09 -18.12
C VAL A 38 -3.47 -2.92 -18.51
N LEU A 39 -2.53 -2.27 -19.18
CA LEU A 39 -1.23 -2.83 -19.50
C LEU A 39 -0.21 -2.28 -18.53
N ARG A 40 0.51 -3.18 -17.86
CA ARG A 40 1.59 -2.86 -16.95
C ARG A 40 2.92 -3.18 -17.62
N ILE A 41 3.75 -2.16 -17.76
CA ILE A 41 5.02 -2.21 -18.48
C ILE A 41 6.15 -1.83 -17.52
N GLN A 42 7.21 -2.61 -17.52
CA GLN A 42 8.38 -2.36 -16.68
C GLN A 42 9.19 -1.17 -17.20
N LYS A 43 9.75 -0.40 -16.27
CA LYS A 43 10.66 0.70 -16.55
C LYS A 43 12.09 0.34 -16.16
N VAL A 44 13.03 1.01 -16.79
CA VAL A 44 14.46 0.94 -16.50
C VAL A 44 14.97 2.32 -16.07
N SER A 45 15.85 2.34 -15.07
CA SER A 45 16.51 3.55 -14.60
C SER A 45 17.40 4.15 -15.69
N ARG A 46 17.39 5.48 -15.86
CA ARG A 46 18.30 6.14 -16.81
C ARG A 46 19.76 6.12 -16.36
N ASN A 47 20.00 5.97 -15.05
CA ASN A 47 21.33 6.03 -14.45
C ASN A 47 22.03 4.68 -14.35
N GLU A 48 21.33 3.58 -14.64
CA GLU A 48 21.95 2.26 -14.74
C GLU A 48 22.54 2.12 -16.14
N SER A 49 23.87 2.05 -16.24
CA SER A 49 24.57 1.84 -17.50
C SER A 49 24.01 0.61 -18.20
N HIS A 50 23.55 0.76 -19.45
CA HIS A 50 23.16 -0.34 -20.33
C HIS A 50 24.33 -1.33 -20.49
N CYS A 51 24.38 -2.35 -19.64
CA CYS A 51 25.38 -3.40 -19.60
C CYS A 51 24.81 -4.49 -18.68
N GLU A 52 24.72 -5.78 -18.98
CA GLU A 52 25.02 -6.66 -20.10
C GLU A 52 24.35 -7.99 -19.69
N LYS A 53 23.72 -8.71 -20.62
CA LYS A 53 23.04 -10.00 -20.44
C LYS A 53 21.73 -9.91 -19.64
N CYS A 54 20.71 -10.62 -20.13
CA CYS A 54 19.48 -10.91 -19.40
C CYS A 54 19.90 -11.49 -18.04
N PRO A 55 19.75 -10.75 -16.92
CA PRO A 55 20.12 -11.28 -15.63
C PRO A 55 19.27 -12.53 -15.42
N LEU A 56 19.85 -13.59 -14.85
CA LEU A 56 19.06 -14.70 -14.33
C LEU A 56 17.83 -14.12 -13.61
N ALA A 57 16.64 -14.68 -13.86
CA ALA A 57 15.38 -14.17 -13.31
C ALA A 57 15.45 -13.87 -11.80
N LEU A 58 16.22 -14.72 -11.11
CA LEU A 58 16.59 -14.62 -9.71
C LEU A 58 18.10 -14.84 -9.58
N ASN A 59 18.74 -14.14 -8.64
CA ASN A 59 20.11 -14.46 -8.27
C ASN A 59 20.20 -15.77 -7.46
N MET A 60 21.42 -16.30 -7.26
CA MET A 60 21.63 -17.58 -6.56
C MET A 60 21.00 -17.62 -5.16
N HIS A 61 21.09 -16.53 -4.40
CA HIS A 61 20.52 -16.46 -3.04
C HIS A 61 19.00 -16.32 -3.06
N GLU A 62 18.43 -15.61 -4.04
CA GLU A 62 16.98 -15.57 -4.27
C GLU A 62 16.44 -16.95 -4.66
N CYS A 63 17.15 -17.71 -5.50
CA CYS A 63 16.78 -19.10 -5.81
C CYS A 63 16.74 -19.98 -4.55
N LEU A 64 17.70 -19.81 -3.63
CA LEU A 64 17.71 -20.52 -2.34
C LEU A 64 16.54 -20.09 -1.45
N LEU A 65 16.23 -18.80 -1.42
CA LEU A 65 15.13 -18.22 -0.64
C LEU A 65 13.77 -18.77 -1.09
N TRP A 66 13.58 -18.88 -2.40
CA TRP A 66 12.32 -19.30 -3.03
C TRP A 66 12.27 -20.78 -3.39
N LYS A 67 13.21 -21.61 -2.90
CA LYS A 67 13.38 -23.03 -3.24
C LYS A 67 12.10 -23.88 -3.16
N GLU A 68 11.20 -23.54 -2.24
CA GLU A 68 9.94 -24.26 -2.01
C GLU A 68 8.91 -23.98 -3.14
N THR A 69 9.00 -22.82 -3.78
CA THR A 69 8.14 -22.41 -4.90
C THR A 69 8.82 -22.74 -6.22
N LYS A 70 8.83 -24.03 -6.59
CA LYS A 70 9.57 -24.54 -7.77
C LYS A 70 9.35 -23.75 -9.05
N ASN A 71 8.09 -23.37 -9.33
CA ASN A 71 7.73 -22.59 -10.52
C ASN A 71 8.48 -21.25 -10.58
N LEU A 72 8.60 -20.58 -9.43
CA LEU A 72 9.24 -19.27 -9.29
C LEU A 72 10.75 -19.37 -9.56
N VAL A 73 11.42 -20.41 -9.05
CA VAL A 73 12.85 -20.64 -9.25
C VAL A 73 13.18 -21.02 -10.70
N SER A 74 12.26 -21.69 -11.39
CA SER A 74 12.41 -22.05 -12.81
C SER A 74 12.03 -20.93 -13.79
N ALA A 75 11.70 -19.73 -13.30
CA ALA A 75 11.31 -18.62 -14.16
C ALA A 75 12.46 -18.21 -15.09
N PRO A 76 12.21 -18.01 -16.40
CA PRO A 76 13.26 -17.67 -17.35
C PRO A 76 13.62 -16.17 -17.33
N THR A 77 12.69 -15.30 -16.91
CA THR A 77 12.91 -13.85 -16.80
C THR A 77 12.38 -13.31 -15.46
N ARG A 78 12.85 -12.12 -15.07
CA ARG A 78 12.44 -11.46 -13.82
C ARG A 78 10.94 -11.15 -13.81
N GLU A 79 10.38 -10.78 -14.94
CA GLU A 79 8.96 -10.44 -15.12
C GLU A 79 8.07 -11.67 -14.88
N ILE A 80 8.52 -12.83 -15.37
CA ILE A 80 7.82 -14.10 -15.14
C ILE A 80 7.94 -14.51 -13.67
N ALA A 81 9.10 -14.30 -13.05
CA ALA A 81 9.26 -14.54 -11.62
C ALA A 81 8.32 -13.63 -10.81
N GLU A 82 8.18 -12.35 -11.15
CA GLU A 82 7.27 -11.42 -10.48
C GLU A 82 5.79 -11.85 -10.63
N GLN A 83 5.37 -12.28 -11.81
CA GLN A 83 4.02 -12.81 -12.02
C GLN A 83 3.77 -14.07 -11.17
N LEU A 84 4.71 -15.03 -11.19
CA LEU A 84 4.63 -16.28 -10.42
C LEU A 84 4.68 -16.04 -8.92
N TYR A 85 5.40 -15.01 -8.46
CA TYR A 85 5.40 -14.57 -7.07
C TYR A 85 3.99 -14.11 -6.65
N VAL A 86 3.34 -13.27 -7.45
CA VAL A 86 1.96 -12.84 -7.17
C VAL A 86 1.01 -14.06 -7.14
N GLN A 87 1.13 -14.95 -8.13
CA GLN A 87 0.25 -16.11 -8.28
C GLN A 87 0.44 -17.18 -7.18
N HIS A 88 1.68 -17.48 -6.80
CA HIS A 88 1.99 -18.61 -5.92
C HIS A 88 2.38 -18.22 -4.49
N VAL A 89 2.68 -16.94 -4.23
CA VAL A 89 3.04 -16.45 -2.89
C VAL A 89 1.98 -15.49 -2.36
N MET A 90 1.66 -14.41 -3.07
CA MET A 90 0.73 -13.39 -2.55
C MET A 90 -0.74 -13.80 -2.64
N SER A 91 -1.16 -14.41 -3.74
CA SER A 91 -2.55 -14.83 -3.97
C SER A 91 -3.06 -15.82 -2.91
N PRO A 92 -2.32 -16.87 -2.51
CA PRO A 92 -2.76 -17.75 -1.41
C PRO A 92 -2.89 -17.05 -0.05
N LEU A 93 -2.07 -16.01 0.20
CA LEU A 93 -2.07 -15.28 1.48
C LEU A 93 -3.19 -14.25 1.56
N LEU A 94 -3.48 -13.56 0.46
CA LEU A 94 -4.45 -12.45 0.39
C LEU A 94 -5.82 -12.85 -0.15
N GLY A 95 -5.93 -14.03 -0.79
CA GLY A 95 -7.14 -14.50 -1.45
C GLY A 95 -7.08 -14.34 -2.96
N SER A 96 -7.31 -15.43 -3.68
CA SER A 96 -7.31 -15.46 -5.15
C SER A 96 -8.38 -14.56 -5.77
N GLU A 97 -9.44 -14.30 -5.03
CA GLU A 97 -10.57 -13.44 -5.36
C GLU A 97 -10.28 -11.93 -5.21
N HIS A 98 -9.11 -11.58 -4.68
CA HIS A 98 -8.65 -10.20 -4.52
C HIS A 98 -7.35 -9.89 -5.25
N VAL A 99 -6.73 -10.89 -5.84
CA VAL A 99 -5.39 -10.78 -6.45
C VAL A 99 -5.47 -11.17 -7.92
N ASP A 100 -5.35 -10.18 -8.80
CA ASP A 100 -5.16 -10.41 -10.23
C ASP A 100 -3.66 -10.49 -10.54
N ALA A 101 -3.16 -11.71 -10.76
CA ALA A 101 -1.77 -11.92 -11.16
C ALA A 101 -1.47 -11.44 -12.59
N GLY A 102 -2.51 -11.12 -13.37
CA GLY A 102 -2.40 -10.68 -14.76
C GLY A 102 -2.09 -11.80 -15.74
N ILE A 103 -2.23 -11.49 -17.02
CA ILE A 103 -1.91 -12.36 -18.15
C ILE A 103 -0.75 -11.73 -18.93
N ARG A 104 0.25 -12.53 -19.26
CA ARG A 104 1.39 -12.07 -20.04
C ARG A 104 0.99 -11.94 -21.51
N ILE A 105 1.34 -10.82 -22.13
CA ILE A 105 1.12 -10.55 -23.54
C ILE A 105 2.44 -10.16 -24.18
N LEU A 106 2.70 -10.66 -25.39
CA LEU A 106 3.90 -10.33 -26.13
C LEU A 106 3.82 -8.89 -26.63
N VAL A 107 4.95 -8.18 -26.56
CA VAL A 107 5.05 -6.80 -27.06
C VAL A 107 6.27 -6.68 -27.95
N SER A 108 6.12 -5.97 -29.06
CA SER A 108 7.24 -5.61 -29.92
C SER A 108 8.04 -4.46 -29.31
N ARG A 109 9.32 -4.37 -29.69
CA ARG A 109 10.17 -3.24 -29.31
C ARG A 109 9.61 -1.92 -29.83
N GLU A 110 9.09 -1.93 -31.07
CA GLU A 110 8.51 -0.76 -31.72
C GLU A 110 7.25 -0.29 -31.01
N PHE A 111 6.45 -1.20 -30.43
CA PHE A 111 5.33 -0.86 -29.56
C PHE A 111 5.82 -0.12 -28.31
N LEU A 112 6.84 -0.62 -27.62
CA LEU A 112 7.38 -0.01 -26.40
C LEU A 112 7.98 1.38 -26.65
N GLU A 113 8.71 1.54 -27.76
CA GLU A 113 9.25 2.83 -28.19
C GLU A 113 8.14 3.84 -28.55
N ALA A 114 7.07 3.37 -29.22
CA ALA A 114 5.90 4.20 -29.51
C ALA A 114 5.14 4.61 -28.23
N VAL A 115 4.99 3.69 -27.28
CA VAL A 115 4.38 3.96 -25.97
C VAL A 115 5.15 5.03 -25.22
N GLU A 116 6.47 4.89 -25.06
CA GLU A 116 7.31 5.87 -24.33
C GLU A 116 7.13 7.29 -24.92
N LYS A 117 7.08 7.40 -26.25
CA LYS A 117 6.83 8.66 -26.94
C LYS A 117 5.43 9.22 -26.66
N ASN A 118 4.39 8.38 -26.73
CA ASN A 118 2.99 8.80 -26.56
C ASN A 118 2.71 9.31 -25.13
N VAL A 119 3.32 8.71 -24.12
CA VAL A 119 3.09 9.07 -22.72
C VAL A 119 4.01 10.17 -22.21
N HIS A 120 5.06 10.53 -22.94
CA HIS A 120 6.13 11.41 -22.48
C HIS A 120 5.61 12.72 -21.85
N CYS A 121 4.66 13.39 -22.50
CA CYS A 121 4.09 14.66 -22.02
C CYS A 121 3.05 14.50 -20.90
N GLN A 122 2.61 13.28 -20.61
CA GLN A 122 1.60 12.96 -19.58
C GLN A 122 2.24 12.54 -18.26
N ARG A 123 3.49 12.08 -18.31
CA ARG A 123 4.27 11.65 -17.15
C ARG A 123 4.83 12.87 -16.39
N PRO A 124 4.87 12.84 -15.05
CA PRO A 124 5.54 13.89 -14.28
C PRO A 124 7.02 14.01 -14.67
N SER A 125 7.55 15.23 -14.77
CA SER A 125 8.93 15.48 -15.23
C SER A 125 9.97 14.66 -14.47
N TRP A 126 9.93 14.66 -13.14
CA TRP A 126 10.86 13.88 -12.31
C TRP A 126 10.76 12.36 -12.52
N ARG A 127 9.62 11.85 -13.02
CA ARG A 127 9.45 10.44 -13.37
C ARG A 127 10.10 10.12 -14.71
N VAL A 128 9.96 11.02 -15.68
CA VAL A 128 10.60 10.94 -17.00
C VAL A 128 12.12 10.98 -16.85
N ASP A 129 12.63 11.86 -15.98
CA ASP A 129 14.05 12.01 -15.68
C ASP A 129 14.63 10.77 -14.98
N ALA A 130 13.85 10.15 -14.08
CA ALA A 130 14.32 8.99 -13.32
C ALA A 130 14.38 7.70 -14.14
N ALA A 131 13.36 7.43 -14.98
CA ALA A 131 13.22 6.14 -15.64
C ALA A 131 12.43 6.23 -16.97
N MET A 132 12.71 5.32 -17.89
CA MET A 132 11.99 5.15 -19.16
C MET A 132 11.38 3.76 -19.27
N VAL A 133 10.41 3.55 -20.16
CA VAL A 133 9.97 2.20 -20.54
C VAL A 133 11.16 1.37 -20.99
N ASN A 134 11.25 0.12 -20.53
CA ASN A 134 12.33 -0.79 -20.91
C ASN A 134 12.10 -1.34 -22.33
N PRO A 135 12.87 -0.92 -23.37
CA PRO A 135 12.64 -1.37 -24.75
C PRO A 135 13.12 -2.80 -25.01
N LEU A 136 13.78 -3.44 -24.04
CA LEU A 136 14.30 -4.80 -24.14
C LEU A 136 13.30 -5.86 -23.63
N CYS A 137 12.16 -5.44 -23.05
CA CYS A 137 11.09 -6.36 -22.67
C CYS A 137 10.42 -6.93 -23.92
N ASP A 138 10.16 -8.24 -23.92
CA ASP A 138 9.39 -8.95 -24.96
C ASP A 138 7.93 -9.17 -24.55
N SER A 139 7.58 -8.81 -23.32
CA SER A 139 6.27 -9.01 -22.74
C SER A 139 5.87 -7.93 -21.77
N ALA A 140 4.56 -7.75 -21.63
CA ALA A 140 3.91 -6.88 -20.64
C ALA A 140 2.79 -7.65 -19.94
N LEU A 141 2.34 -7.13 -18.80
CA LEU A 141 1.31 -7.77 -17.98
C LEU A 141 -0.04 -7.09 -18.19
N LEU A 142 -1.01 -7.81 -18.75
CA LEU A 142 -2.39 -7.38 -18.92
C LEU A 142 -3.19 -7.72 -17.66
N ILE A 143 -3.74 -6.71 -17.00
CA ILE A 143 -4.48 -6.83 -15.74
C ILE A 143 -5.87 -6.24 -15.92
N SER A 144 -6.84 -6.68 -15.13
CA SER A 144 -8.15 -6.03 -15.07
C SER A 144 -8.03 -4.56 -14.61
N ASP A 145 -8.72 -3.63 -15.27
CA ASP A 145 -8.80 -2.24 -14.79
C ASP A 145 -9.69 -2.21 -13.55
N HIS A 146 -9.08 -2.12 -12.37
CA HIS A 146 -9.79 -2.07 -11.09
C HIS A 146 -10.49 -0.73 -10.84
N ALA A 147 -10.29 0.28 -11.70
CA ALA A 147 -11.04 1.53 -11.65
C ALA A 147 -12.39 1.47 -12.41
N PHE A 148 -12.72 0.34 -13.03
CA PHE A 148 -13.99 0.12 -13.73
C PHE A 148 -14.67 -1.18 -13.33
N PHE A 149 -16.00 -1.21 -13.36
CA PHE A 149 -16.74 -2.48 -13.38
C PHE A 149 -16.60 -3.19 -14.74
N PRO A 150 -16.62 -4.53 -14.78
CA PRO A 150 -16.73 -5.27 -16.03
C PRO A 150 -17.97 -4.78 -16.82
N HIS A 151 -17.80 -4.47 -18.11
CA HIS A 151 -18.84 -3.92 -19.00
C HIS A 151 -19.34 -2.51 -18.65
N GLY A 152 -18.68 -1.79 -17.72
CA GLY A 152 -19.04 -0.40 -17.36
C GLY A 152 -18.98 0.58 -18.53
N ILE A 153 -18.09 0.33 -19.49
CA ILE A 153 -17.94 1.13 -20.72
C ILE A 153 -19.18 1.03 -21.63
N LEU A 154 -19.95 -0.07 -21.56
CA LEU A 154 -21.04 -0.36 -22.49
C LEU A 154 -22.42 0.20 -22.06
N LYS A 155 -22.56 0.76 -20.85
CA LYS A 155 -23.87 1.17 -20.30
C LYS A 155 -23.94 2.57 -19.67
N GLU A 156 -22.97 3.44 -19.91
CA GLU A 156 -22.93 4.80 -19.29
C GLU A 156 -23.05 4.77 -17.75
N ASN A 157 -22.65 3.66 -17.13
CA ASN A 157 -22.80 3.48 -15.69
C ASN A 157 -21.59 4.10 -14.97
N ILE A 158 -21.87 5.03 -14.07
CA ILE A 158 -20.87 5.70 -13.23
C ILE A 158 -20.17 4.65 -12.32
N CYS A 159 -18.84 4.49 -12.42
CA CYS A 159 -18.02 3.91 -11.34
C CYS A 159 -17.18 5.00 -10.70
N VAL A 160 -17.17 5.00 -9.37
CA VAL A 160 -16.16 5.69 -8.57
C VAL A 160 -15.26 4.65 -7.93
N SER A 161 -13.94 4.83 -8.03
CA SER A 161 -12.99 3.93 -7.40
C SER A 161 -12.00 4.67 -6.52
N VAL A 162 -11.53 4.01 -5.47
CA VAL A 162 -10.63 4.54 -4.45
C VAL A 162 -9.41 3.65 -4.34
N GLU A 163 -8.23 4.24 -4.50
CA GLU A 163 -6.95 3.60 -4.22
C GLU A 163 -6.47 4.01 -2.84
N ILE A 164 -6.18 3.04 -1.98
CA ILE A 164 -5.64 3.25 -0.63
C ILE A 164 -4.31 2.53 -0.49
N LYS A 165 -3.26 3.23 -0.04
CA LYS A 165 -2.01 2.61 0.42
C LYS A 165 -2.00 2.58 1.95
N PRO A 166 -2.40 1.48 2.59
CA PRO A 166 -2.66 1.46 4.03
C PRO A 166 -1.38 1.51 4.88
N LYS A 167 -0.23 1.13 4.30
CA LYS A 167 1.07 1.03 5.00
C LYS A 167 1.04 0.00 6.13
N CYS A 168 2.03 0.03 7.02
CA CYS A 168 2.22 -0.96 8.09
C CYS A 168 1.25 -0.70 9.26
N GLY A 169 0.35 -1.65 9.52
CA GLY A 169 -0.74 -1.56 10.49
C GLY A 169 -0.44 -2.09 11.90
N PHE A 170 0.83 -2.28 12.26
CA PHE A 170 1.22 -2.75 13.60
C PHE A 170 2.51 -2.09 14.09
N LEU A 171 2.72 -2.13 15.39
CA LEU A 171 3.98 -1.75 16.05
C LEU A 171 4.86 -2.99 16.24
N PRO A 172 6.16 -2.93 15.92
CA PRO A 172 7.05 -4.07 16.08
C PRO A 172 7.25 -4.42 17.55
N LEU A 173 7.19 -5.71 17.87
CA LEU A 173 7.43 -6.25 19.22
C LEU A 173 8.75 -7.00 19.36
N SER A 174 9.52 -7.09 18.26
CA SER A 174 10.80 -7.81 18.19
C SER A 174 11.76 -7.48 19.32
N GLU A 175 12.35 -8.49 19.96
CA GLU A 175 13.42 -8.35 20.97
C GLU A 175 14.74 -7.81 20.38
N PHE A 176 14.90 -7.88 19.06
CA PHE A 176 16.12 -7.46 18.37
C PHE A 176 16.24 -5.96 18.17
N ILE A 177 15.16 -5.20 18.40
CA ILE A 177 15.20 -3.73 18.41
C ILE A 177 16.24 -3.25 19.42
N ALA A 178 17.16 -2.40 18.98
CA ALA A 178 18.20 -1.81 19.81
C ALA A 178 17.61 -0.93 20.92
N GLU A 179 18.27 -0.87 22.08
CA GLU A 179 17.80 -0.08 23.23
C GLU A 179 17.63 1.41 22.88
N GLY A 180 18.50 1.94 22.03
CA GLY A 180 18.41 3.31 21.52
C GLY A 180 17.21 3.57 20.60
N ASN A 181 16.57 2.52 20.09
CA ASN A 181 15.49 2.56 19.10
C ASN A 181 14.13 2.14 19.71
N THR A 182 13.99 2.13 21.04
CA THR A 182 12.76 1.73 21.76
C THR A 182 11.50 2.50 21.34
N ILE A 183 11.65 3.72 20.79
CA ILE A 183 10.55 4.51 20.22
C ILE A 183 9.75 3.77 19.13
N LYS A 184 10.37 2.81 18.44
CA LYS A 184 9.71 1.95 17.45
C LYS A 184 8.55 1.14 18.04
N ARG A 185 8.59 0.84 19.34
CA ARG A 185 7.56 0.07 20.04
C ARG A 185 6.31 0.86 20.39
N SER A 186 6.37 2.20 20.34
CA SER A 186 5.27 3.10 20.73
C SER A 186 4.85 4.06 19.62
N THR A 187 5.64 4.21 18.56
CA THR A 187 5.34 5.09 17.43
C THR A 187 5.40 4.31 16.12
N THR A 188 4.39 4.48 15.27
CA THR A 188 4.34 3.81 13.97
C THR A 188 5.46 4.23 13.05
N ARG A 189 5.93 3.27 12.23
CA ARG A 189 6.91 3.55 11.16
C ARG A 189 6.43 4.67 10.23
N PHE A 190 5.13 4.74 9.93
CA PHE A 190 4.56 5.80 9.09
C PHE A 190 4.77 7.18 9.71
N LYS A 191 4.38 7.37 10.98
CA LYS A 191 4.52 8.64 11.71
C LYS A 191 5.98 9.07 11.85
N MET A 192 6.87 8.14 12.17
CA MET A 192 8.31 8.44 12.21
C MET A 192 8.82 8.87 10.83
N TYR A 193 8.44 8.14 9.77
CA TYR A 193 8.91 8.42 8.42
C TYR A 193 8.37 9.74 7.87
N GLN A 194 7.15 10.17 8.23
CA GLN A 194 6.62 11.49 7.87
C GLN A 194 7.55 12.62 8.30
N THR A 195 8.20 12.50 9.48
CA THR A 195 9.16 13.50 9.95
C THR A 195 10.39 13.58 9.03
N LEU A 196 10.95 12.43 8.64
CA LEU A 196 12.08 12.39 7.71
C LEU A 196 11.69 12.90 6.32
N LYS A 197 10.49 12.56 5.83
CA LYS A 197 9.98 13.06 4.54
C LYS A 197 9.85 14.58 4.54
N LEU A 198 9.33 15.16 5.61
CA LEU A 198 9.20 16.62 5.76
C LEU A 198 10.58 17.28 5.77
N GLN A 199 11.54 16.74 6.54
CA GLN A 199 12.91 17.24 6.58
C GLN A 199 13.60 17.18 5.20
N GLN A 200 13.30 16.14 4.41
CA GLN A 200 13.82 15.97 3.05
C GLN A 200 13.05 16.79 1.99
N GLY A 201 12.03 17.56 2.37
CA GLY A 201 11.18 18.31 1.44
C GLY A 201 10.35 17.41 0.49
N LYS A 202 10.14 16.13 0.84
CA LYS A 202 9.35 15.18 0.04
C LYS A 202 7.84 15.32 0.25
N VAL A 203 7.44 15.97 1.34
CA VAL A 203 6.07 16.33 1.68
C VAL A 203 6.09 17.75 2.25
N SER A 204 5.03 18.51 2.00
CA SER A 204 4.83 19.87 2.55
C SER A 204 4.46 19.86 4.02
N GLU A 205 3.77 18.81 4.48
CA GLU A 205 3.31 18.66 5.85
C GLU A 205 3.26 17.19 6.31
N ILE A 206 3.19 17.00 7.63
CA ILE A 206 3.03 15.67 8.23
C ILE A 206 1.57 15.25 8.10
N SER A 207 1.33 14.11 7.47
CA SER A 207 -0.02 13.53 7.38
C SER A 207 -0.63 13.25 8.75
N THR A 208 -1.94 13.51 8.88
CA THR A 208 -2.72 13.18 10.08
C THR A 208 -3.11 11.70 10.15
N TYR A 209 -2.94 10.96 9.04
CA TYR A 209 -3.28 9.55 8.93
C TYR A 209 -2.39 8.68 9.82
N ASP A 210 -3.03 7.78 10.58
CA ASP A 210 -2.36 6.73 11.33
C ASP A 210 -2.82 5.35 10.81
N PRO A 211 -1.90 4.50 10.27
CA PRO A 211 -2.23 3.13 9.92
C PRO A 211 -2.88 2.33 11.06
N LEU A 212 -2.56 2.59 12.33
CA LEU A 212 -3.19 1.85 13.43
C LEU A 212 -4.70 2.12 13.53
N ASP A 213 -5.19 3.25 13.01
CA ASP A 213 -6.61 3.56 12.99
C ASP A 213 -7.36 2.72 11.94
N ILE A 214 -6.82 2.57 10.73
CA ILE A 214 -7.46 1.78 9.67
C ILE A 214 -7.41 0.27 9.95
N PHE A 215 -6.36 -0.21 10.63
CA PHE A 215 -6.21 -1.62 11.03
C PHE A 215 -6.77 -1.93 12.42
N SER A 216 -7.55 -1.02 13.01
CA SER A 216 -7.99 -1.13 14.41
C SER A 216 -9.11 -2.15 14.66
N GLY A 217 -9.82 -2.58 13.61
CA GLY A 217 -11.08 -3.32 13.75
C GLY A 217 -12.23 -2.49 14.34
N SER A 218 -12.07 -1.16 14.47
CA SER A 218 -13.10 -0.25 14.99
C SER A 218 -13.64 0.63 13.87
N LYS A 219 -14.95 0.58 13.62
CA LYS A 219 -15.64 1.39 12.59
C LYS A 219 -15.32 2.89 12.72
N ASP A 220 -15.37 3.43 13.94
CA ASP A 220 -15.08 4.86 14.18
C ASP A 220 -13.64 5.24 13.84
N ARG A 221 -12.67 4.39 14.20
CA ARG A 221 -11.26 4.63 13.89
C ARG A 221 -10.97 4.44 12.40
N VAL A 222 -11.59 3.46 11.73
CA VAL A 222 -11.52 3.33 10.27
C VAL A 222 -12.06 4.57 9.59
N HIS A 223 -13.22 5.08 10.03
CA HIS A 223 -13.82 6.29 9.50
C HIS A 223 -12.91 7.51 9.73
N LYS A 224 -12.31 7.65 10.92
CA LYS A 224 -11.29 8.67 11.20
C LYS A 224 -10.10 8.55 10.24
N ALA A 225 -9.59 7.35 10.01
CA ALA A 225 -8.46 7.11 9.12
C ALA A 225 -8.77 7.53 7.68
N VAL A 226 -9.98 7.24 7.18
CA VAL A 226 -10.43 7.67 5.85
C VAL A 226 -10.55 9.19 5.75
N LYS A 227 -11.05 9.87 6.81
CA LYS A 227 -11.04 11.33 6.89
C LYS A 227 -9.64 11.93 6.87
N ASP A 228 -8.71 11.32 7.61
CA ASP A 228 -7.31 11.76 7.65
C ASP A 228 -6.60 11.57 6.29
N LEU A 229 -6.87 10.45 5.61
CA LEU A 229 -6.43 10.19 4.24
C LEU A 229 -7.00 11.21 3.26
N PHE A 230 -8.25 11.64 3.42
CA PHE A 230 -8.82 12.69 2.59
C PHE A 230 -8.21 14.07 2.90
N ALA A 231 -7.93 14.38 4.17
CA ALA A 231 -7.33 15.66 4.55
C ALA A 231 -5.88 15.80 4.05
N THR A 232 -5.09 14.73 4.14
CA THR A 232 -3.68 14.69 3.76
C THR A 232 -3.36 13.48 2.87
N PRO A 233 -3.84 13.47 1.61
CA PRO A 233 -3.81 12.29 0.73
C PRO A 233 -2.41 11.78 0.40
N GLN A 234 -1.44 12.69 0.25
CA GLN A 234 -0.08 12.36 -0.17
C GLN A 234 -0.08 11.33 -1.32
N ASN A 235 0.59 10.19 -1.17
CA ASN A 235 0.53 9.07 -2.10
C ASN A 235 -0.26 7.88 -1.54
N ASN A 236 -1.09 8.13 -0.53
CA ASN A 236 -1.84 7.14 0.22
C ASN A 236 -3.31 7.05 -0.18
N PHE A 237 -3.88 8.08 -0.80
CA PHE A 237 -5.29 8.11 -1.18
C PHE A 237 -5.48 8.76 -2.56
N ARG A 238 -6.22 8.05 -3.44
CA ARG A 238 -6.64 8.58 -4.74
C ARG A 238 -8.08 8.18 -5.02
N VAL A 239 -8.80 9.02 -5.75
CA VAL A 239 -10.17 8.73 -6.21
C VAL A 239 -10.25 8.94 -7.71
N PHE A 240 -10.87 7.98 -8.39
CA PHE A 240 -11.09 8.00 -9.83
C PHE A 240 -12.58 7.93 -10.12
N LEU A 241 -13.03 8.70 -11.11
CA LEU A 241 -14.37 8.63 -11.67
C LEU A 241 -14.26 8.12 -13.10
N ASN A 242 -14.87 6.96 -13.37
CA ASN A 242 -14.79 6.29 -14.67
C ASN A 242 -13.33 6.21 -15.17
N GLY A 243 -12.43 5.75 -14.29
CA GLY A 243 -11.00 5.63 -14.56
C GLY A 243 -10.21 6.94 -14.61
N SER A 244 -10.86 8.10 -14.63
CA SER A 244 -10.19 9.41 -14.63
C SER A 244 -9.92 9.88 -13.19
N LEU A 245 -8.70 10.32 -12.89
CA LEU A 245 -8.35 10.80 -11.56
C LEU A 245 -9.11 12.10 -11.24
N ILE A 246 -9.87 12.11 -10.15
CA ILE A 246 -10.61 13.30 -9.68
C ILE A 246 -10.08 13.84 -8.35
N PHE A 247 -9.31 13.04 -7.61
CA PHE A 247 -8.71 13.44 -6.33
C PHE A 247 -7.43 12.66 -6.08
N GLY A 248 -6.40 13.32 -5.55
CA GLY A 248 -5.07 12.75 -5.38
C GLY A 248 -4.08 13.25 -6.45
N GLY A 249 -2.88 12.63 -6.49
CA GLY A 249 -1.80 13.02 -7.40
C GLY A 249 -1.45 11.92 -8.41
N LEU A 250 -1.30 12.26 -9.69
CA LEU A 250 -0.79 11.37 -10.73
C LEU A 250 0.71 11.08 -10.50
N GLY A 251 1.06 9.84 -10.14
CA GLY A 251 2.46 9.39 -10.06
C GLY A 251 3.32 10.04 -8.95
N GLY A 252 2.73 10.86 -8.08
CA GLY A 252 3.37 11.60 -6.99
C GLY A 252 2.48 11.73 -5.75
N GLY A 253 3.00 12.36 -4.70
CA GLY A 253 2.21 12.78 -3.55
C GLY A 253 1.60 14.16 -3.79
N VAL A 254 0.39 14.40 -3.28
CA VAL A 254 -0.24 15.74 -3.24
C VAL A 254 -0.22 16.29 -1.83
N ASP A 255 -0.21 17.63 -1.73
CA ASP A 255 -0.33 18.37 -0.48
C ASP A 255 -1.72 18.21 0.17
N SER A 256 -1.98 18.87 1.31
CA SER A 256 -3.30 18.86 1.94
C SER A 256 -4.41 19.34 1.02
N THR A 257 -5.61 18.85 1.32
CA THR A 257 -6.83 19.22 0.60
C THR A 257 -7.22 20.65 0.93
N SER A 258 -6.86 21.56 0.03
CA SER A 258 -7.31 22.95 0.10
C SER A 258 -8.84 23.06 -0.05
N CYS A 259 -9.41 24.17 0.41
CA CYS A 259 -10.84 24.46 0.26
C CYS A 259 -11.31 24.40 -1.21
N MET A 260 -10.48 24.82 -2.17
CA MET A 260 -10.81 24.77 -3.60
C MET A 260 -10.89 23.33 -4.12
N VAL A 261 -9.92 22.48 -3.74
CA VAL A 261 -9.92 21.06 -4.12
C VAL A 261 -11.11 20.33 -3.49
N GLY A 262 -11.41 20.61 -2.21
CA GLY A 262 -12.57 20.03 -1.53
C GLY A 262 -13.90 20.39 -2.20
N LYS A 263 -14.08 21.65 -2.60
CA LYS A 263 -15.28 22.09 -3.34
C LYS A 263 -15.41 21.44 -4.71
N ALA A 264 -14.32 21.40 -5.48
CA ALA A 264 -14.32 20.73 -6.78
C ALA A 264 -14.67 19.24 -6.66
N PHE A 265 -14.16 18.57 -5.62
CA PHE A 265 -14.50 17.17 -5.34
C PHE A 265 -15.98 16.99 -4.96
N GLU A 266 -16.50 17.84 -4.07
CA GLU A 266 -17.92 17.85 -3.67
C GLU A 266 -18.88 17.99 -4.87
N ASP A 267 -18.52 18.83 -5.85
CA ASP A 267 -19.30 19.05 -7.06
C ASP A 267 -19.31 17.82 -7.97
N VAL A 268 -18.16 17.16 -8.12
CA VAL A 268 -18.04 15.92 -8.91
C VAL A 268 -18.89 14.79 -8.32
N LEU A 269 -18.99 14.71 -6.98
CA LEU A 269 -19.77 13.70 -6.27
C LEU A 269 -21.29 13.82 -6.46
N LYS A 270 -21.79 14.93 -7.04
CA LYS A 270 -23.23 15.17 -7.25
C LYS A 270 -23.93 14.06 -8.03
N CYS A 271 -23.22 13.41 -8.94
CA CYS A 271 -23.76 12.31 -9.76
C CYS A 271 -23.67 10.93 -9.09
N ILE A 272 -23.02 10.84 -7.92
CA ILE A 272 -22.72 9.59 -7.20
C ILE A 272 -23.49 9.51 -5.88
N ILE A 273 -23.52 10.60 -5.12
CA ILE A 273 -24.13 10.66 -3.79
C ILE A 273 -25.32 11.62 -3.82
N TRP A 274 -26.53 11.09 -3.65
CA TRP A 274 -27.77 11.85 -3.51
C TRP A 274 -27.89 12.49 -2.12
N ALA A 275 -27.08 13.51 -1.85
CA ALA A 275 -27.12 14.33 -0.64
C ALA A 275 -27.05 15.83 -0.96
N GLU A 276 -27.43 16.65 0.02
CA GLU A 276 -27.36 18.11 -0.05
C GLU A 276 -25.90 18.61 -0.27
N ASP A 277 -25.78 19.82 -0.80
CA ASP A 277 -24.48 20.47 -1.01
C ASP A 277 -23.73 20.61 0.33
N GLY A 278 -22.49 20.14 0.37
CA GLY A 278 -21.65 20.12 1.56
C GLY A 278 -21.70 18.80 2.35
N MET A 279 -22.65 17.92 2.03
CA MET A 279 -22.79 16.61 2.68
C MET A 279 -22.25 15.46 1.83
N ARG A 280 -22.01 15.64 0.52
CA ARG A 280 -21.65 14.52 -0.37
C ARG A 280 -20.29 13.92 -0.06
N THR A 281 -19.30 14.75 0.24
CA THR A 281 -17.96 14.31 0.63
C THR A 281 -18.02 13.49 1.92
N ILE A 282 -18.73 13.96 2.94
CA ILE A 282 -18.84 13.25 4.23
C ILE A 282 -19.47 11.87 4.02
N ASN A 283 -20.56 11.81 3.26
CA ASN A 283 -21.26 10.58 2.90
C ASN A 283 -20.40 9.64 2.04
N PHE A 284 -19.59 10.18 1.13
CA PHE A 284 -18.65 9.38 0.33
C PHE A 284 -17.55 8.76 1.20
N LEU A 285 -16.97 9.53 2.12
CA LEU A 285 -15.96 9.00 3.05
C LEU A 285 -16.55 7.95 3.98
N GLU A 286 -17.82 8.10 4.38
CA GLU A 286 -18.57 7.08 5.12
C GLU A 286 -18.74 5.79 4.30
N LEU A 287 -19.15 5.88 3.04
CA LEU A 287 -19.26 4.73 2.13
C LEU A 287 -17.92 3.97 2.03
N VAL A 288 -16.81 4.70 1.88
CA VAL A 288 -15.46 4.11 1.80
C VAL A 288 -15.10 3.42 3.12
N ALA A 289 -15.35 4.08 4.25
CA ALA A 289 -15.08 3.51 5.57
C ALA A 289 -15.91 2.25 5.84
N GLU A 290 -17.19 2.25 5.48
CA GLU A 290 -18.08 1.10 5.62
C GLU A 290 -17.62 -0.08 4.77
N ALA A 291 -17.24 0.18 3.51
CA ALA A 291 -16.72 -0.85 2.61
C ALA A 291 -15.42 -1.47 3.13
N ILE A 292 -14.49 -0.64 3.65
CA ILE A 292 -13.25 -1.13 4.26
C ILE A 292 -13.57 -2.00 5.48
N PHE A 293 -14.40 -1.49 6.39
CA PHE A 293 -14.73 -2.15 7.65
C PHE A 293 -15.39 -3.51 7.42
N ARG A 294 -16.45 -3.55 6.61
CA ARG A 294 -17.17 -4.80 6.36
C ARG A 294 -16.35 -5.81 5.54
N SER A 295 -15.39 -5.36 4.70
CA SER A 295 -14.66 -6.28 3.82
C SER A 295 -13.79 -7.30 4.54
N GLY A 296 -13.36 -7.02 5.78
CA GLY A 296 -12.44 -7.88 6.54
C GLY A 296 -11.04 -8.07 5.91
N LEU A 297 -10.73 -7.40 4.79
CA LEU A 297 -9.51 -7.63 4.02
C LEU A 297 -8.25 -7.10 4.71
N LEU A 298 -8.41 -6.06 5.53
CA LEU A 298 -7.31 -5.51 6.31
C LEU A 298 -6.81 -6.49 7.38
N ASP A 299 -7.64 -7.38 7.91
CA ASP A 299 -7.21 -8.40 8.86
C ASP A 299 -6.32 -9.45 8.19
N ARG A 300 -6.69 -9.86 6.97
CA ARG A 300 -5.86 -10.75 6.14
C ARG A 300 -4.53 -10.09 5.80
N LEU A 301 -4.58 -8.84 5.35
CA LEU A 301 -3.38 -8.06 5.07
C LEU A 301 -2.49 -7.91 6.30
N LEU A 302 -3.06 -7.65 7.47
CA LEU A 302 -2.32 -7.49 8.72
C LEU A 302 -1.58 -8.78 9.11
N LYS A 303 -2.20 -9.95 8.89
CA LYS A 303 -1.53 -11.26 9.07
C LYS A 303 -0.30 -11.38 8.17
N VAL A 304 -0.39 -10.94 6.92
CA VAL A 304 0.75 -10.93 5.98
C VAL A 304 1.83 -9.95 6.43
N GLN A 305 1.45 -8.74 6.88
CA GLN A 305 2.42 -7.75 7.38
C GLN A 305 3.16 -8.23 8.63
N LYS A 306 2.49 -8.98 9.51
CA LYS A 306 3.05 -9.57 10.74
C LYS A 306 3.96 -10.78 10.51
N LEU A 307 4.15 -11.23 9.26
CA LEU A 307 5.23 -12.16 8.92
C LEU A 307 6.61 -11.55 9.21
N ASP A 308 6.72 -10.22 9.27
CA ASP A 308 7.86 -9.54 9.88
C ASP A 308 7.82 -9.64 11.42
N VAL A 309 8.31 -10.76 11.94
CA VAL A 309 8.32 -11.07 13.37
C VAL A 309 9.49 -10.41 14.10
N VAL A 310 10.65 -10.36 13.44
CA VAL A 310 11.92 -9.96 14.06
C VAL A 310 12.32 -8.51 13.79
N ASP A 311 11.50 -7.75 13.07
CA ASP A 311 11.83 -6.40 12.59
C ASP A 311 13.06 -6.41 11.66
N ILE A 312 13.27 -5.35 10.89
CA ILE A 312 14.46 -5.24 10.04
C ILE A 312 15.76 -5.28 10.85
N GLU A 313 15.75 -4.78 12.10
CA GLU A 313 16.90 -4.85 13.00
C GLU A 313 17.28 -6.28 13.39
N GLY A 314 16.35 -7.25 13.33
CA GLY A 314 16.67 -8.67 13.48
C GLY A 314 16.92 -9.36 12.14
N ALA A 315 16.05 -9.13 11.15
CA ALA A 315 16.10 -9.81 9.86
C ALA A 315 17.39 -9.55 9.07
N ILE A 316 18.04 -8.41 9.29
CA ILE A 316 19.32 -8.06 8.65
C ILE A 316 20.45 -9.02 9.03
N HIS A 317 20.44 -9.60 10.24
CA HIS A 317 21.45 -10.57 10.68
C HIS A 317 21.33 -11.88 9.88
N ALA A 318 20.10 -12.42 9.79
CA ALA A 318 19.80 -13.60 8.99
C ALA A 318 20.12 -13.39 7.50
N TYR A 319 19.95 -12.17 6.98
CA TYR A 319 20.36 -11.82 5.62
C TYR A 319 21.87 -11.99 5.41
N TYR A 320 22.71 -11.46 6.31
CA TYR A 320 24.17 -11.60 6.20
C TYR A 320 24.61 -13.08 6.23
N ASP A 321 23.95 -13.92 7.03
CA ASP A 321 24.20 -15.36 7.05
C ASP A 321 23.86 -16.04 5.72
N ILE A 322 22.72 -15.70 5.11
CA ILE A 322 22.28 -16.25 3.81
C ILE A 322 23.26 -15.91 2.68
N ILE A 323 23.76 -14.68 2.66
CA ILE A 323 24.73 -14.25 1.64
C ILE A 323 26.16 -14.68 1.99
N SER A 324 26.36 -15.36 3.12
CA SER A 324 27.66 -15.82 3.61
C SER A 324 28.70 -14.70 3.71
N GLN A 325 28.26 -13.51 4.13
CA GLN A 325 29.14 -12.37 4.37
C GLN A 325 29.21 -12.03 5.86
N PRO A 326 30.33 -11.45 6.33
CA PRO A 326 30.42 -10.96 7.71
C PRO A 326 29.32 -9.94 7.99
N CYS A 327 28.60 -10.12 9.10
CA CYS A 327 27.55 -9.20 9.51
C CYS A 327 28.10 -7.80 9.81
N MET A 328 27.77 -6.82 8.97
CA MET A 328 28.25 -5.44 9.12
C MET A 328 27.67 -4.76 10.36
N VAL A 329 26.43 -5.09 10.73
CA VAL A 329 25.77 -4.56 11.95
C VAL A 329 26.53 -4.98 13.21
N CYS A 330 26.88 -6.27 13.32
CA CYS A 330 27.70 -6.79 14.42
C CYS A 330 29.10 -6.17 14.46
N ARG A 331 29.70 -5.90 13.29
CA ARG A 331 31.01 -5.25 13.19
C ARG A 331 30.98 -3.80 13.71
N GLU A 332 29.94 -3.04 13.39
CA GLU A 332 29.79 -1.64 13.81
C GLU A 332 29.56 -1.48 15.31
N LEU A 333 28.89 -2.45 15.95
CA LEU A 333 28.66 -2.45 17.40
C LEU A 333 29.95 -2.70 18.21
N GLY A 334 30.92 -3.43 17.63
CA GLY A 334 32.19 -3.81 18.27
C GLY A 334 32.06 -5.00 19.24
N GLU A 335 33.15 -5.75 19.42
CA GLU A 335 33.17 -7.02 20.18
C GLU A 335 32.69 -6.90 21.63
N GLY A 336 32.86 -5.73 22.26
CA GLY A 336 32.45 -5.48 23.66
C GLY A 336 30.99 -5.07 23.88
N LYS A 337 30.21 -4.85 22.80
CA LYS A 337 28.77 -4.49 22.86
C LYS A 337 27.88 -5.44 22.07
N LEU A 338 28.42 -6.57 21.61
CA LEU A 338 27.62 -7.63 20.99
C LEU A 338 26.66 -8.18 22.04
N SER A 339 25.38 -7.80 21.91
CA SER A 339 24.32 -8.34 22.74
C SER A 339 24.18 -9.83 22.45
N GLU A 340 24.06 -10.66 23.51
CA GLU A 340 23.84 -12.11 23.39
C GLU A 340 22.67 -12.46 22.45
N LYS A 341 21.71 -11.54 22.32
CA LYS A 341 20.56 -11.68 21.41
C LYS A 341 20.95 -11.73 19.92
N TYR A 342 22.01 -11.07 19.48
CA TYR A 342 22.41 -11.14 18.06
C TYR A 342 23.20 -12.41 17.76
N THR A 343 23.96 -12.89 18.74
CA THR A 343 24.68 -14.18 18.64
C THR A 343 23.71 -15.35 18.50
N SER A 344 22.56 -15.32 19.18
CA SER A 344 21.54 -16.36 19.03
C SER A 344 20.97 -16.41 17.61
N LEU A 345 20.75 -15.25 16.96
CA LEU A 345 20.33 -15.19 15.55
C LEU A 345 21.36 -15.79 14.59
N HIS A 346 22.65 -15.51 14.79
CA HIS A 346 23.72 -16.10 13.96
C HIS A 346 23.96 -17.60 14.23
N SER A 347 23.38 -18.14 15.31
CA SER A 347 23.48 -19.55 15.67
C SER A 347 22.33 -20.40 15.13
N ILE A 348 21.31 -19.79 14.52
CA ILE A 348 20.16 -20.54 14.00
C ILE A 348 20.52 -21.31 12.72
N PRO A 349 19.81 -22.42 12.42
CA PRO A 349 19.97 -23.13 11.17
C PRO A 349 19.66 -22.28 9.93
N LEU A 350 20.39 -22.48 8.82
CA LEU A 350 20.23 -21.72 7.58
C LEU A 350 18.78 -21.72 7.03
N ASN A 351 18.02 -22.81 7.21
CA ASN A 351 16.62 -22.87 6.80
C ASN A 351 15.73 -21.90 7.61
N GLU A 352 16.06 -21.66 8.88
CA GLU A 352 15.36 -20.66 9.70
C GLU A 352 15.74 -19.25 9.28
N SER A 353 17.03 -18.98 9.01
CA SER A 353 17.47 -17.69 8.44
C SER A 353 16.76 -17.38 7.12
N LEU A 354 16.71 -18.37 6.20
CA LEU A 354 15.99 -18.27 4.93
C LEU A 354 14.50 -17.95 5.16
N LYS A 355 13.85 -18.62 6.12
CA LYS A 355 12.45 -18.35 6.46
C LYS A 355 12.26 -16.92 6.96
N ILE A 356 13.10 -16.45 7.90
CA ILE A 356 13.03 -15.09 8.46
C ILE A 356 13.09 -14.04 7.35
N VAL A 357 14.07 -14.15 6.45
CA VAL A 357 14.25 -13.16 5.37
C VAL A 357 13.15 -13.26 4.32
N ARG A 358 12.69 -14.48 4.01
CA ARG A 358 11.57 -14.70 3.07
C ARG A 358 10.30 -14.06 3.60
N ASP A 359 9.95 -14.35 4.85
CA ASP A 359 8.75 -13.88 5.52
C ASP A 359 8.81 -12.34 5.68
N PHE A 360 10.00 -11.77 5.96
CA PHE A 360 10.22 -10.33 5.95
C PHE A 360 9.96 -9.69 4.58
N LEU A 361 10.45 -10.28 3.48
CA LEU A 361 10.25 -9.74 2.13
C LEU A 361 8.78 -9.85 1.67
N ILE A 362 8.07 -10.92 2.06
CA ILE A 362 6.61 -11.04 1.86
C ILE A 362 5.88 -9.95 2.64
N ALA A 363 6.23 -9.74 3.92
CA ALA A 363 5.68 -8.67 4.72
C ALA A 363 5.97 -7.28 4.12
N ALA A 364 7.17 -7.07 3.55
CA ALA A 364 7.53 -5.83 2.88
C ALA A 364 6.65 -5.55 1.64
N THR A 365 6.24 -6.59 0.90
CA THR A 365 5.20 -6.48 -0.14
C THR A 365 3.86 -6.06 0.47
N GLY A 366 3.40 -6.73 1.53
CA GLY A 366 2.15 -6.40 2.22
C GLY A 366 2.12 -4.99 2.84
N LYS A 367 3.28 -4.41 3.18
CA LYS A 367 3.40 -3.05 3.74
C LYS A 367 3.39 -1.95 2.67
N ASP A 368 3.59 -2.29 1.39
CA ASP A 368 3.76 -1.32 0.30
C ASP A 368 2.73 -1.45 -0.83
N LEU A 369 1.88 -2.48 -0.79
CA LEU A 369 0.77 -2.66 -1.72
C LEU A 369 -0.29 -1.55 -1.63
N SER A 370 -1.22 -1.55 -2.60
CA SER A 370 -2.40 -0.69 -2.60
C SER A 370 -3.67 -1.53 -2.71
N MET A 371 -4.77 -1.00 -2.20
CA MET A 371 -6.10 -1.60 -2.28
C MET A 371 -6.99 -0.72 -3.14
N MET A 372 -7.68 -1.32 -4.11
CA MET A 372 -8.63 -0.67 -4.99
C MET A 372 -10.06 -1.10 -4.65
N TYR A 373 -10.89 -0.14 -4.26
CA TYR A 373 -12.33 -0.31 -4.06
C TYR A 373 -13.05 0.38 -5.24
N CYS A 374 -13.92 -0.28 -6.02
CA CYS A 374 -14.75 0.36 -7.05
C CYS A 374 -16.22 0.16 -6.69
N PHE A 375 -16.95 1.28 -6.71
CA PHE A 375 -18.35 1.41 -6.34
C PHE A 375 -19.17 1.83 -7.55
N ARG A 376 -20.38 1.29 -7.66
CA ARG A 376 -21.37 1.70 -8.64
C ARG A 376 -22.72 1.89 -7.94
N PRO A 377 -23.35 3.07 -8.02
CA PRO A 377 -24.69 3.27 -7.45
C PRO A 377 -25.69 2.29 -8.08
N ARG A 378 -26.54 1.65 -7.25
CA ARG A 378 -27.67 0.85 -7.74
C ARG A 378 -28.82 1.76 -8.13
N LYS A 379 -29.52 1.44 -9.21
CA LYS A 379 -30.77 2.12 -9.57
C LYS A 379 -31.91 1.55 -8.74
N THR A 380 -32.84 2.41 -8.33
CA THR A 380 -34.03 2.02 -7.56
C THR A 380 -34.84 0.98 -8.36
N GLY A 381 -34.92 -0.27 -7.88
CA GLY A 381 -35.64 -1.37 -8.52
C GLY A 381 -34.79 -2.54 -9.04
N ASP A 382 -33.46 -2.44 -9.02
CA ASP A 382 -32.56 -3.57 -9.35
C ASP A 382 -32.47 -4.54 -8.16
N LEU A 383 -33.37 -5.53 -8.12
CA LEU A 383 -33.48 -6.51 -7.02
C LEU A 383 -32.38 -7.58 -7.01
N GLU A 384 -31.66 -7.80 -8.11
CA GLU A 384 -30.62 -8.84 -8.19
C GLU A 384 -29.37 -8.32 -8.92
N SER A 385 -28.35 -7.92 -8.17
CA SER A 385 -27.01 -7.67 -8.69
C SER A 385 -26.10 -8.83 -8.25
N PRO A 386 -25.31 -9.43 -9.16
CA PRO A 386 -24.37 -10.50 -8.81
C PRO A 386 -23.16 -10.01 -8.01
N TYR A 387 -23.10 -8.71 -7.71
CA TYR A 387 -22.04 -8.08 -6.94
C TYR A 387 -22.49 -7.88 -5.50
N GLY A 388 -21.59 -8.08 -4.55
CA GLY A 388 -21.82 -7.69 -3.15
C GLY A 388 -22.09 -6.18 -3.07
N GLY A 389 -22.90 -5.77 -2.09
CA GLY A 389 -23.35 -4.39 -1.96
C GLY A 389 -23.05 -3.77 -0.61
N VAL A 390 -22.89 -2.45 -0.60
CA VAL A 390 -22.79 -1.64 0.62
C VAL A 390 -23.96 -0.66 0.65
N LEU A 391 -24.69 -0.66 1.77
CA LEU A 391 -25.75 0.31 2.04
C LEU A 391 -25.15 1.50 2.79
N LEU A 392 -25.29 2.69 2.20
CA LEU A 392 -24.95 3.95 2.85
C LEU A 392 -26.19 4.47 3.60
N GLU A 393 -26.27 4.16 4.89
CA GLU A 393 -27.42 4.46 5.75
C GLU A 393 -27.82 5.95 5.73
N SER A 394 -26.83 6.85 5.81
CA SER A 394 -27.01 8.31 5.83
C SER A 394 -27.80 8.87 4.65
N THR A 395 -27.83 8.17 3.52
CA THR A 395 -28.58 8.58 2.32
C THR A 395 -29.56 7.52 1.82
N ASN A 396 -29.63 6.38 2.51
CA ASN A 396 -30.35 5.19 2.09
C ASN A 396 -30.04 4.76 0.63
N GLN A 397 -28.78 4.93 0.20
CA GLN A 397 -28.31 4.55 -1.13
C GLN A 397 -27.54 3.23 -1.08
N SER A 398 -27.79 2.34 -2.04
CA SER A 398 -27.05 1.08 -2.19
C SER A 398 -26.02 1.17 -3.31
N PHE A 399 -24.84 0.61 -3.08
CA PHE A 399 -23.74 0.57 -4.04
C PHE A 399 -23.32 -0.86 -4.31
N ASP A 400 -23.10 -1.23 -5.56
CA ASP A 400 -22.35 -2.43 -5.93
C ASP A 400 -20.87 -2.22 -5.67
N CYS A 401 -20.19 -3.26 -5.21
CA CYS A 401 -18.74 -3.30 -5.04
C CYS A 401 -18.12 -4.37 -5.97
N LYS A 402 -17.05 -3.99 -6.67
CA LYS A 402 -16.37 -4.89 -7.63
C LYS A 402 -15.55 -5.96 -6.90
N VAL A 403 -15.77 -7.22 -7.25
CA VAL A 403 -14.86 -8.34 -6.95
C VAL A 403 -13.91 -8.57 -8.13
N VAL A 404 -12.70 -9.10 -7.89
CA VAL A 404 -11.85 -9.59 -8.99
C VAL A 404 -12.55 -10.79 -9.61
N GLY A 405 -13.21 -10.58 -10.75
CA GLY A 405 -13.74 -11.67 -11.56
C GLY A 405 -12.59 -12.56 -12.04
N TRP A 406 -12.72 -13.87 -11.84
CA TRP A 406 -11.75 -14.85 -12.33
C TRP A 406 -11.54 -14.60 -13.84
N LEU A 407 -10.29 -14.36 -14.23
CA LEU A 407 -9.84 -14.25 -15.62
C LEU A 407 -9.82 -15.65 -16.26
N GLY A 408 -10.95 -16.36 -16.20
CA GLY A 408 -11.21 -17.50 -17.04
C GLY A 408 -11.52 -16.98 -18.44
N VAL A 409 -10.48 -16.67 -19.22
CA VAL A 409 -10.66 -16.53 -20.67
C VAL A 409 -11.25 -17.85 -21.13
N ARG A 410 -12.53 -17.86 -21.52
CA ARG A 410 -13.09 -18.92 -22.36
C ARG A 410 -12.39 -18.82 -23.71
N PHE A 411 -11.15 -19.28 -23.78
CA PHE A 411 -10.62 -19.77 -25.04
C PHE A 411 -11.51 -20.96 -25.38
N GLY A 412 -12.38 -20.75 -26.36
CA GLY A 412 -13.22 -21.80 -26.93
C GLY A 412 -12.36 -22.85 -27.61
N VAL A 413 -11.67 -23.67 -26.84
CA VAL A 413 -11.17 -24.95 -27.30
C VAL A 413 -12.28 -25.93 -27.01
N ARG A 414 -13.03 -26.29 -28.05
CA ARG A 414 -13.81 -27.53 -28.07
C ARG A 414 -12.85 -28.69 -27.85
N CYS A 415 -12.62 -29.07 -26.61
CA CYS A 415 -12.21 -30.41 -26.23
C CYS A 415 -13.14 -30.84 -25.09
N GLY A 416 -13.97 -31.82 -25.41
CA GLY A 416 -14.98 -32.32 -24.50
C GLY A 416 -14.41 -33.08 -23.31
N VAL A 417 -15.35 -33.44 -22.45
CA VAL A 417 -15.27 -34.40 -21.34
C VAL A 417 -15.13 -33.77 -19.94
N TRP A 418 -16.30 -33.39 -19.41
CA TRP A 418 -16.79 -33.56 -18.03
C TRP A 418 -15.78 -33.87 -16.93
N TRP A 419 -15.47 -32.88 -16.10
CA TRP A 419 -14.83 -33.05 -14.77
C TRP A 419 -15.40 -32.03 -13.77
N PHE A 420 -16.73 -31.99 -13.58
CA PHE A 420 -17.38 -31.07 -12.62
C PHE A 420 -18.40 -31.70 -11.65
N GLU A 421 -18.50 -33.02 -11.54
CA GLU A 421 -19.50 -33.65 -10.65
C GLU A 421 -18.96 -34.30 -9.36
N VAL A 422 -17.65 -34.31 -9.10
CA VAL A 422 -17.11 -35.02 -7.91
C VAL A 422 -16.84 -34.09 -6.71
N VAL A 423 -16.62 -32.80 -6.91
CA VAL A 423 -16.29 -31.87 -5.78
C VAL A 423 -17.55 -31.49 -4.99
N ALA A 424 -18.72 -31.41 -5.62
CA ALA A 424 -19.97 -31.05 -4.95
C ALA A 424 -20.48 -32.15 -3.99
N LEU A 425 -20.23 -33.43 -4.29
CA LEU A 425 -20.71 -34.55 -3.47
C LEU A 425 -19.85 -34.84 -2.24
N MET A 426 -18.56 -34.45 -2.24
CA MET A 426 -17.71 -34.60 -1.04
C MET A 426 -18.00 -33.57 0.04
N TRP A 427 -18.56 -32.41 -0.31
CA TRP A 427 -18.95 -31.39 0.67
C TRP A 427 -20.25 -31.73 1.41
N GLN A 428 -21.18 -32.45 0.75
CA GLN A 428 -22.47 -32.78 1.34
C GLN A 428 -22.39 -33.89 2.41
N GLN A 429 -21.35 -34.74 2.39
CA GLN A 429 -21.19 -35.83 3.38
C GLN A 429 -20.43 -35.43 4.65
N LEU A 430 -19.66 -34.34 4.64
CA LEU A 430 -18.93 -33.86 5.83
C LEU A 430 -19.77 -32.93 6.73
N TRP A 431 -20.95 -32.48 6.27
CA TRP A 431 -21.84 -31.60 7.04
C TRP A 431 -22.73 -32.34 8.06
N CYS A 432 -22.90 -33.66 7.97
CA CYS A 432 -23.83 -34.42 8.82
C CYS A 432 -23.29 -34.86 10.19
N LEU A 433 -22.11 -34.42 10.63
CA LEU A 433 -21.54 -34.82 11.92
C LEU A 433 -20.97 -33.62 12.70
N ARG A 434 -21.83 -32.70 13.15
CA ARG A 434 -21.52 -31.86 14.32
C ARG A 434 -22.76 -31.55 15.16
N VAL A 435 -22.57 -31.74 16.46
CA VAL A 435 -23.48 -31.51 17.60
C VAL A 435 -23.83 -30.01 17.68
N PRO A 436 -25.06 -29.63 18.06
CA PRO A 436 -25.48 -28.23 18.05
C PRO A 436 -24.77 -27.45 19.16
N VAL A 437 -24.14 -26.34 18.78
CA VAL A 437 -23.75 -25.25 19.68
C VAL A 437 -24.77 -24.14 19.46
N GLU A 438 -25.31 -23.63 20.56
CA GLU A 438 -26.39 -22.64 20.63
C GLU A 438 -26.00 -21.31 19.97
N ASP A 439 -26.92 -20.81 19.14
CA ASP A 439 -27.17 -19.43 18.72
C ASP A 439 -25.98 -18.45 18.71
N GLU A 440 -25.18 -18.49 17.64
CA GLU A 440 -24.55 -17.29 17.08
C GLU A 440 -25.32 -16.94 15.80
N GLU A 441 -25.80 -15.70 15.71
CA GLU A 441 -26.40 -15.14 14.51
C GLU A 441 -25.45 -15.39 13.33
N GLU A 442 -25.88 -16.21 12.36
CA GLU A 442 -25.20 -16.34 11.07
C GLU A 442 -25.27 -14.97 10.37
N GLU A 443 -24.30 -14.09 10.64
CA GLU A 443 -24.02 -12.96 9.77
C GLU A 443 -23.68 -13.53 8.40
N GLU A 444 -24.58 -13.31 7.44
CA GLU A 444 -24.38 -13.54 6.02
C GLU A 444 -23.16 -12.71 5.57
N ILE A 445 -21.95 -13.28 5.63
CA ILE A 445 -20.71 -12.65 5.15
C ILE A 445 -20.74 -12.63 3.63
N ASP A 446 -21.55 -11.73 3.07
CA ASP A 446 -21.75 -11.58 1.65
C ASP A 446 -21.02 -10.32 1.16
N GLY A 447 -19.79 -10.50 0.67
CA GLY A 447 -19.21 -9.54 -0.28
C GLY A 447 -17.71 -9.29 -0.20
N PHE A 448 -16.99 -9.82 -1.19
CA PHE A 448 -15.57 -9.58 -1.43
C PHE A 448 -15.35 -8.19 -2.08
N TRP A 449 -14.82 -7.19 -1.35
CA TRP A 449 -14.92 -5.78 -1.79
C TRP A 449 -13.63 -5.01 -2.08
N ALA A 450 -12.55 -5.66 -2.52
CA ALA A 450 -11.40 -4.91 -3.05
C ALA A 450 -10.49 -5.76 -3.93
N SER A 451 -9.62 -5.09 -4.67
CA SER A 451 -8.50 -5.71 -5.38
C SER A 451 -7.17 -5.21 -4.80
N PHE A 452 -6.25 -6.12 -4.50
CA PHE A 452 -4.87 -5.77 -4.14
C PHE A 452 -4.05 -5.55 -5.41
N ILE A 453 -3.32 -4.43 -5.45
CA ILE A 453 -2.40 -4.07 -6.54
C ILE A 453 -1.02 -3.73 -5.97
N ASP A 454 -0.01 -3.56 -6.82
CA ASP A 454 1.39 -3.28 -6.43
C ASP A 454 2.05 -4.40 -5.59
N LEU A 455 1.77 -5.66 -5.94
CA LEU A 455 2.28 -6.87 -5.26
C LEU A 455 3.68 -7.31 -5.74
N ASP A 456 4.54 -6.36 -6.10
CA ASP A 456 5.87 -6.66 -6.65
C ASP A 456 6.78 -7.37 -5.65
N MET A 457 7.44 -8.42 -6.12
CA MET A 457 8.46 -9.14 -5.37
C MET A 457 9.62 -8.21 -5.01
N LYS A 458 9.90 -8.06 -3.71
CA LYS A 458 11.00 -7.22 -3.24
C LYS A 458 12.35 -7.95 -3.48
N PRO A 459 13.34 -7.31 -4.12
CA PRO A 459 14.66 -7.89 -4.32
C PRO A 459 15.37 -8.16 -2.99
N LEU A 460 16.08 -9.30 -2.89
CA LEU A 460 16.81 -9.68 -1.68
C LEU A 460 17.85 -8.62 -1.26
N MET A 461 18.52 -8.00 -2.23
CA MET A 461 19.55 -6.98 -1.96
C MET A 461 18.99 -5.71 -1.29
N LYS A 462 17.66 -5.51 -1.27
CA LYS A 462 17.06 -4.35 -0.58
C LYS A 462 17.09 -4.49 0.95
N MET A 463 17.50 -5.62 1.51
CA MET A 463 17.61 -5.80 2.96
C MET A 463 18.51 -4.73 3.60
N GLU A 464 19.68 -4.46 3.03
CA GLU A 464 20.59 -3.41 3.49
C GLU A 464 19.93 -2.02 3.42
N TYR A 465 19.32 -1.70 2.28
CA TYR A 465 18.57 -0.45 2.11
C TYR A 465 17.44 -0.28 3.15
N TYR A 466 16.70 -1.36 3.44
CA TYR A 466 15.64 -1.31 4.43
C TYR A 466 16.19 -1.05 5.84
N TYR A 467 17.31 -1.66 6.18
CA TYR A 467 17.99 -1.43 7.46
C TYR A 467 18.49 0.01 7.58
N GLU A 468 19.23 0.50 6.59
CA GLU A 468 19.74 1.88 6.58
C GLU A 468 18.63 2.92 6.66
N LEU A 469 17.57 2.74 5.86
CA LEU A 469 16.43 3.65 5.88
C LEU A 469 15.73 3.62 7.24
N ASP A 470 15.61 2.46 7.88
CA ASP A 470 15.05 2.36 9.22
C ASP A 470 15.89 3.12 10.26
N GLN A 471 17.21 2.97 10.25
CA GLN A 471 18.09 3.72 11.14
C GLN A 471 17.98 5.24 10.91
N GLN A 472 17.89 5.69 9.65
CA GLN A 472 17.68 7.11 9.34
C GLN A 472 16.34 7.64 9.88
N ILE A 473 15.27 6.87 9.71
CA ILE A 473 13.93 7.24 10.18
C ILE A 473 13.90 7.38 11.70
N VAL A 474 14.41 6.38 12.41
CA VAL A 474 14.38 6.32 13.87
C VAL A 474 15.28 7.40 14.48
N SER A 475 16.48 7.60 13.90
CA SER A 475 17.41 8.64 14.33
C SER A 475 16.81 10.04 14.16
N CYS A 476 16.26 10.34 12.97
CA CYS A 476 15.59 11.61 12.68
C CYS A 476 14.44 11.88 13.66
N TYR A 477 13.56 10.90 13.87
CA TYR A 477 12.42 11.06 14.77
C TYR A 477 12.84 11.21 16.24
N SER A 478 13.82 10.44 16.68
CA SER A 478 14.34 10.52 18.06
C SER A 478 15.00 11.88 18.33
N GLN A 479 15.69 12.46 17.36
CA GLN A 479 16.23 13.82 17.47
C GLN A 479 15.13 14.87 17.60
N LYS A 480 14.06 14.77 16.80
CA LYS A 480 12.89 15.64 16.91
C LYS A 480 12.26 15.58 18.30
N VAL A 481 12.01 14.38 18.83
CA VAL A 481 11.42 14.20 20.17
C VAL A 481 12.33 14.78 21.26
N LYS A 482 13.64 14.54 21.18
CA LYS A 482 14.61 15.13 22.11
C LYS A 482 14.62 16.67 22.04
N ALA A 483 14.48 17.25 20.86
CA ALA A 483 14.42 18.70 20.69
C ALA A 483 13.12 19.29 21.27
N GLN A 484 11.98 18.62 21.08
CA GLN A 484 10.70 19.04 21.64
C GLN A 484 10.72 19.03 23.17
N HIS A 485 11.20 17.96 23.80
CA HIS A 485 11.33 17.91 25.26
C HIS A 485 12.28 18.97 25.83
N LYS A 486 13.38 19.27 25.13
CA LYS A 486 14.28 20.37 25.55
C LYS A 486 13.58 21.73 25.51
N LEU A 487 12.76 21.96 24.49
CA LEU A 487 11.99 23.21 24.36
C LEU A 487 10.92 23.31 25.44
N GLU A 488 10.14 22.24 25.68
CA GLU A 488 9.12 22.17 26.74
C GLU A 488 9.73 22.43 28.12
N ASN A 489 10.87 21.81 28.41
CA ASN A 489 11.59 22.04 29.67
C ASN A 489 12.09 23.50 29.80
N ALA A 490 12.59 24.09 28.71
CA ALA A 490 13.03 25.49 28.71
C ALA A 490 11.87 26.47 28.91
N THR A 491 10.72 26.21 28.29
CA THR A 491 9.49 27.00 28.47
C THR A 491 8.97 26.90 29.90
N SER A 492 8.93 25.68 30.48
CA SER A 492 8.52 25.48 31.87
C SER A 492 9.44 26.20 32.86
N ILE A 493 10.76 26.17 32.65
CA ILE A 493 11.73 26.91 33.49
C ILE A 493 11.52 28.43 33.38
N ALA A 494 11.23 28.95 32.18
CA ALA A 494 10.96 30.37 31.97
C ALA A 494 9.64 30.83 32.63
N GLU A 495 8.61 29.98 32.63
CA GLU A 495 7.34 30.23 33.31
C GLU A 495 7.51 30.27 34.84
N VAL A 496 8.29 29.35 35.41
CA VAL A 496 8.59 29.34 36.86
C VAL A 496 9.43 30.56 37.25
N ALA A 497 10.42 30.94 36.44
CA ALA A 497 11.25 32.13 36.71
C ALA A 497 10.46 33.45 36.66
N ASN A 498 9.44 33.55 35.80
CA ASN A 498 8.54 34.70 35.75
C ASN A 498 7.55 34.73 36.93
N PHE A 499 7.13 33.56 37.44
CA PHE A 499 6.27 33.47 38.63
C PHE A 499 7.00 33.88 39.91
N ASP A 500 8.28 33.53 40.04
CA ASP A 500 9.12 33.95 41.17
C ASP A 500 9.44 35.46 41.16
N GLN A 501 9.52 36.10 39.99
CA GLN A 501 9.69 37.56 39.92
C GLN A 501 8.42 38.35 40.29
N SER A 502 7.23 37.78 40.11
CA SER A 502 5.98 38.44 40.52
C SER A 502 5.69 38.36 42.03
N ASN A 503 6.34 37.47 42.78
CA ASN A 503 6.12 37.27 44.23
C ASN A 503 7.14 37.99 45.13
N VAL A 504 8.08 38.77 44.58
CA VAL A 504 9.09 39.52 45.37
C VAL A 504 8.70 41.01 45.57
N MET A 505 7.45 41.40 45.27
CA MET A 505 6.96 42.78 45.41
C MET A 505 5.82 42.99 46.43
N GLU A 506 5.70 42.14 47.46
CA GLU A 506 4.89 42.45 48.64
C GLU A 506 5.65 42.10 49.93
N ASP A 507 6.50 43.02 50.38
CA ASP A 507 6.80 43.25 51.80
C ASP A 507 7.72 44.48 51.94
N ALA A 508 7.14 45.67 51.83
CA ALA A 508 7.78 46.92 52.21
C ALA A 508 7.10 47.45 53.50
N PRO A 509 7.84 47.67 54.61
CA PRO A 509 7.25 48.16 55.84
C PRO A 509 6.95 49.65 55.75
N HIS A 510 5.75 50.02 56.23
CA HIS A 510 5.27 51.39 56.37
C HIS A 510 6.28 52.33 57.06
N SER A 511 6.71 53.36 56.34
CA SER A 511 7.44 54.51 56.86
C SER A 511 6.57 55.35 57.80
N ARG A 512 7.07 55.64 59.00
CA ARG A 512 6.59 56.76 59.83
C ARG A 512 7.37 58.02 59.47
N ASP A 513 6.62 59.10 59.29
CA ASP A 513 7.05 60.48 59.11
C ASP A 513 8.07 60.94 60.15
N THR A 514 9.05 61.73 59.69
CA THR A 514 9.40 62.99 60.35
C THR A 514 9.77 64.04 59.30
N ALA A 515 9.06 65.15 59.41
CA ALA A 515 9.18 66.38 58.62
C ALA A 515 10.52 67.10 58.78
N GLY A 516 10.84 67.99 57.82
CA GLY A 516 11.59 69.21 58.10
C GLY A 516 12.60 69.68 57.05
N ASN A 517 12.11 70.41 56.04
CA ASN A 517 12.49 71.78 55.65
C ASN A 517 13.96 72.24 55.42
N TRP A 518 14.08 73.22 54.49
CA TRP A 518 15.20 74.14 54.12
C TRP A 518 16.20 73.54 53.12
N GLU A 519 16.48 74.08 51.93
CA GLU A 519 16.41 75.41 51.28
C GLU A 519 15.99 75.33 49.81
#